data_AF-A0A968MT76-F1
#
_entry.id   AF-A0A968MT76-F1
#
_cell.length_a   1.000
_cell.length_b   1.000
_cell.length_c   1.000
_cell.angle_alpha   90.00
_cell.angle_beta   90.00
_cell.angle_gamma   90.00
#
_symmetry.space_group_name_H-M   'P 1'
#
loop_
_entity.id
_entity.type
_entity.pdbx_description
1 polymer ?
#
loop_
_entity_poly.entity_id
_entity_poly.type
_entity_poly.pdbx_seq_one_letter_code
_entity_poly.pdbx_strand_id
1 'polypeptide(L)'
;MKITLLLTCLLTLSVSGSVYSQNTLLNLDLKDKTVRDVLKSIEKQSSFRFFYNDEFTDLNRSITLTADDKTIEDVLAIVFNKADVTYKVLEITWW
;
A
#
# COMPACT_ATOMS: atom_id res chain seq x y z
N MET A 1 -31.16 -5.60 30.91
CA MET A 1 -29.84 -5.21 30.38
C MET A 1 -29.15 -6.42 29.72
N LYS A 2 -29.73 -6.94 28.64
CA LYS A 2 -29.20 -8.11 27.89
C LYS A 2 -29.42 -7.90 26.38
N ILE A 3 -30.60 -7.37 26.02
CA ILE A 3 -30.90 -6.97 24.63
C ILE A 3 -30.06 -5.77 24.18
N THR A 4 -29.74 -4.83 25.07
CA THR A 4 -28.88 -3.68 24.70
C THR A 4 -27.51 -4.12 24.20
N LEU A 5 -26.90 -5.12 24.83
CA LEU A 5 -25.58 -5.65 24.43
C LEU A 5 -25.62 -6.37 23.07
N LEU A 6 -26.73 -7.04 22.78
CA LEU A 6 -26.94 -7.72 21.50
C LEU A 6 -27.13 -6.70 20.38
N LEU A 7 -27.86 -5.61 20.63
CA LEU A 7 -28.07 -4.54 19.66
C LEU A 7 -26.79 -3.74 19.37
N THR A 8 -25.95 -3.48 20.36
CA THR A 8 -24.65 -2.82 20.16
C THR A 8 -23.69 -3.69 19.34
N CYS A 9 -23.72 -5.01 19.52
CA CYS A 9 -22.90 -5.94 18.75
C CYS A 9 -23.29 -5.97 17.25
N LEU A 10 -24.60 -5.89 16.96
CA LEU A 10 -25.11 -5.78 15.58
C LEU A 10 -24.70 -4.47 14.89
N LEU A 11 -24.57 -3.36 15.63
CA LEU A 11 -24.18 -2.06 15.08
C LEU A 11 -22.67 -1.94 14.77
N THR A 12 -21.82 -2.77 15.40
CA THR A 12 -20.37 -2.80 15.12
C THR A 12 -19.98 -3.73 13.96
N LEU A 13 -20.91 -4.47 13.37
CA LEU A 13 -20.64 -5.35 12.20
C LEU A 13 -20.43 -4.57 10.90
N SER A 14 -20.67 -3.27 10.87
CA SER A 14 -20.30 -2.37 9.78
C SER A 14 -19.14 -1.47 10.19
N VAL A 15 -18.00 -2.05 10.56
CA VAL A 15 -16.73 -1.31 10.51
C VAL A 15 -16.39 -1.12 9.03
N SER A 16 -16.99 -0.10 8.43
CA SER A 16 -16.53 0.48 7.17
C SER A 16 -15.40 1.45 7.50
N GLY A 17 -14.28 0.91 7.96
CA GLY A 17 -12.99 1.57 7.87
C GLY A 17 -12.36 1.08 6.57
N SER A 18 -12.75 1.66 5.44
CA SER A 18 -12.09 1.34 4.17
C SER A 18 -10.64 1.82 4.28
N VAL A 19 -9.74 0.92 4.64
CA VAL A 19 -8.31 1.17 4.52
C VAL A 19 -8.09 1.55 3.05
N TYR A 20 -7.65 2.79 2.80
CA TYR A 20 -7.52 3.34 1.44
C TYR A 20 -6.68 2.43 0.52
N SER A 21 -5.70 1.74 1.11
CA SER A 21 -4.86 0.68 0.51
C SER A 21 -5.64 -0.51 -0.04
N GLN A 22 -6.76 -0.89 0.58
CA GLN A 22 -7.52 -2.09 0.24
C GLN A 22 -8.48 -1.88 -0.94
N ASN A 23 -8.83 -0.64 -1.30
CA ASN A 23 -9.76 -0.35 -2.39
C ASN A 23 -9.09 0.22 -3.65
N THR A 24 -7.84 0.66 -3.58
CA THR A 24 -7.14 1.23 -4.73
C THR A 24 -6.41 0.13 -5.50
N LEU A 25 -6.93 -0.23 -6.68
CA LEU A 25 -6.29 -1.16 -7.60
C LEU A 25 -5.28 -0.41 -8.49
N LEU A 26 -4.10 -0.99 -8.67
CA LEU A 26 -3.00 -0.45 -9.47
C LEU A 26 -2.72 -1.38 -10.65
N ASN A 27 -2.56 -0.78 -11.83
CA ASN A 27 -2.05 -1.46 -13.02
C ASN A 27 -0.69 -0.88 -13.42
N LEU A 28 0.36 -1.68 -13.26
CA LEU A 28 1.76 -1.30 -13.46
C LEU A 28 2.45 -2.35 -14.32
N ASP A 29 2.93 -1.96 -15.50
CA ASP A 29 3.91 -2.74 -16.28
C ASP A 29 5.23 -1.97 -16.33
N LEU A 30 6.17 -2.38 -15.47
CA LEU A 30 7.47 -1.73 -15.33
C LEU A 30 8.57 -2.77 -15.54
N LYS A 31 9.32 -2.60 -16.64
CA LYS A 31 10.43 -3.48 -17.03
C LYS A 31 11.75 -2.77 -16.84
N ASP A 32 12.67 -3.43 -16.14
CA ASP A 32 14.02 -2.94 -15.86
C ASP A 32 14.02 -1.49 -15.30
N LYS A 33 13.16 -1.26 -14.30
CA LYS A 33 13.03 0.04 -13.63
C LYS A 33 13.60 -0.02 -12.23
N THR A 34 14.20 1.09 -11.79
CA THR A 34 14.67 1.19 -10.41
C THR A 34 13.49 1.16 -9.45
N VAL A 35 13.68 0.68 -8.22
CA VAL A 35 12.65 0.74 -7.17
C VAL A 35 12.18 2.18 -6.97
N ARG A 36 13.11 3.15 -7.05
CA ARG A 36 12.78 4.58 -7.02
C ARG A 36 11.76 4.97 -8.10
N ASP A 37 11.93 4.49 -9.33
CA ASP A 37 10.99 4.76 -10.44
C ASP A 37 9.65 4.05 -10.27
N VAL A 38 9.66 2.84 -9.68
CA VAL A 38 8.44 2.10 -9.34
C VAL A 38 7.63 2.86 -8.31
N LEU A 39 8.26 3.30 -7.21
CA LEU A 39 7.60 4.10 -6.18
C LEU A 39 7.03 5.41 -6.75
N LYS A 40 7.80 6.13 -7.56
CA LYS A 40 7.31 7.35 -8.25
C LYS A 40 6.14 7.08 -9.19
N SER A 41 6.14 5.93 -9.88
CA SER A 41 5.03 5.55 -10.75
C SER A 41 3.75 5.31 -9.95
N ILE A 42 3.88 4.71 -8.77
CA ILE A 42 2.76 4.53 -7.84
C ILE A 42 2.23 5.89 -7.36
N GLU A 43 3.10 6.82 -6.95
CA GLU A 43 2.68 8.17 -6.53
C GLU A 43 1.96 8.96 -7.63
N LYS A 44 2.28 8.68 -8.91
CA LYS A 44 1.61 9.32 -10.04
C LYS A 44 0.21 8.74 -10.30
N GLN A 45 0.00 7.46 -10.03
CA GLN A 45 -1.25 6.75 -10.32
C GLN A 45 -2.19 6.66 -9.11
N SER A 46 -1.73 7.08 -7.93
CA SER A 46 -2.46 6.95 -6.68
C SER A 46 -2.24 8.16 -5.78
N SER A 47 -3.01 8.28 -4.71
CA SER A 47 -2.79 9.33 -3.69
C SER A 47 -1.71 8.94 -2.66
N PHE A 48 -0.95 7.86 -2.89
CA PHE A 48 0.14 7.48 -2.00
C PHE A 48 1.34 8.42 -2.15
N ARG A 49 2.03 8.64 -1.02
CA ARG A 49 3.32 9.34 -0.96
C ARG A 49 4.31 8.47 -0.21
N PHE A 50 5.48 8.27 -0.78
CA PHE A 50 6.56 7.50 -0.17
C PHE A 50 7.60 8.43 0.44
N PHE A 51 8.01 8.09 1.66
CA PHE A 51 9.14 8.70 2.34
C PHE A 51 10.21 7.64 2.56
N TYR A 52 11.42 7.90 2.09
CA TYR A 52 12.57 7.01 2.21
C TYR A 52 13.85 7.85 2.30
N ASN A 53 14.92 7.26 2.84
CA ASN A 53 16.23 7.89 2.84
C ASN A 53 16.87 7.74 1.45
N ASP A 54 17.36 8.84 0.86
CA ASP A 54 18.05 8.84 -0.43
C ASP A 54 19.35 8.02 -0.43
N GLU A 55 19.99 7.84 0.74
CA GLU A 55 21.18 7.00 0.92
C GLU A 55 20.86 5.50 0.94
N PHE A 56 19.57 5.12 0.89
CA PHE A 56 19.16 3.73 0.88
C PHE A 56 19.48 3.06 -0.46
N THR A 57 20.57 2.29 -0.48
CA THR A 57 21.14 1.68 -1.71
C THR A 57 20.16 0.75 -2.42
N ASP A 58 19.24 0.12 -1.68
CA ASP A 58 18.21 -0.78 -2.19
C ASP A 58 17.15 -0.10 -3.09
N LEU A 59 17.16 1.24 -3.18
CA LEU A 59 16.31 2.00 -4.11
C LEU A 59 16.82 1.98 -5.56
N ASN A 60 18.12 1.74 -5.75
CA ASN A 60 18.76 1.77 -7.06
C ASN A 60 18.75 0.41 -7.77
N ARG A 61 18.29 -0.66 -7.11
CA ARG A 61 18.15 -1.98 -7.75
C ARG A 61 17.10 -1.91 -8.85
N SER A 62 17.41 -2.52 -9.98
CA SER A 62 16.46 -2.68 -11.07
C SER A 62 15.57 -3.89 -10.82
N ILE A 63 14.27 -3.72 -11.01
CA ILE A 63 13.28 -4.78 -10.95
C ILE A 63 12.35 -4.72 -12.15
N THR A 64 11.81 -5.89 -12.48
CA THR A 64 10.69 -6.02 -13.42
C THR A 64 9.47 -6.46 -12.63
N LEU A 65 8.41 -5.67 -12.72
CA LEU A 65 7.14 -5.88 -12.02
C LEU A 65 6.01 -5.73 -13.04
N THR A 66 5.13 -6.73 -13.07
CA THR A 66 3.85 -6.63 -13.74
C THR A 66 2.77 -6.87 -12.69
N ALA A 67 1.96 -5.85 -12.44
CA ALA A 67 0.87 -5.87 -11.48
C ALA A 67 -0.40 -5.43 -12.22
N ASP A 68 -1.36 -6.34 -12.36
CA ASP A 68 -2.64 -6.08 -13.00
C ASP A 68 -3.73 -6.30 -11.94
N ASP A 69 -4.57 -5.28 -11.72
CA ASP A 69 -5.59 -5.23 -10.67
C ASP A 69 -5.09 -5.66 -9.28
N LYS A 70 -3.91 -5.14 -8.88
CA LYS A 70 -3.32 -5.44 -7.57
C LYS A 70 -3.47 -4.29 -6.59
N THR A 71 -3.60 -4.61 -5.31
CA THR A 71 -3.57 -3.60 -4.26
C THR A 71 -2.16 -3.02 -4.09
N ILE A 72 -2.06 -1.86 -3.46
CA ILE A 72 -0.75 -1.28 -3.13
C ILE A 72 0.07 -2.22 -2.23
N GLU A 73 -0.59 -2.96 -1.33
CA GLU A 73 0.07 -3.89 -0.42
C GLU A 73 0.70 -5.05 -1.19
N ASP A 74 -0.02 -5.61 -2.17
CA ASP A 74 0.52 -6.66 -3.05
C ASP A 74 1.70 -6.15 -3.88
N VAL A 75 1.59 -4.94 -4.43
CA VAL A 75 2.66 -4.32 -5.22
C VAL A 75 3.90 -4.12 -4.36
N LEU A 76 3.77 -3.55 -3.16
CA LEU A 76 4.90 -3.34 -2.25
C LEU A 76 5.48 -4.67 -1.76
N ALA A 77 4.65 -5.68 -1.50
CA ALA A 77 5.11 -7.01 -1.14
C ALA A 77 5.98 -7.63 -2.25
N ILE A 78 5.61 -7.47 -3.52
CA ILE A 78 6.42 -7.96 -4.66
C ILE A 78 7.70 -7.15 -4.80
N VAL A 79 7.60 -5.81 -4.71
CA VAL A 79 8.76 -4.92 -4.80
C VAL A 79 9.77 -5.31 -3.74
N PHE A 80 9.38 -5.41 -2.47
CA PHE A 80 10.28 -5.67 -1.34
C PHE A 80 10.49 -7.16 -1.02
N ASN A 81 9.92 -8.10 -1.77
CA ASN A 81 10.01 -9.55 -1.48
C ASN A 81 11.45 -10.06 -1.32
N LYS A 82 12.42 -9.43 -1.99
CA LYS A 82 13.84 -9.80 -1.98
C LYS A 82 14.73 -8.84 -1.19
N ALA A 83 14.15 -7.82 -0.58
CA ALA A 83 14.87 -6.77 0.11
C ALA A 83 14.57 -6.89 1.62
N ASP A 84 15.58 -6.73 2.47
CA ASP A 84 15.39 -6.73 3.93
C ASP A 84 14.85 -5.36 4.38
N VAL A 85 13.68 -5.01 3.85
CA VAL A 85 13.08 -3.68 4.00
C VAL A 85 11.77 -3.82 4.75
N THR A 86 11.74 -3.25 5.95
CA THR A 86 10.49 -3.06 6.68
C THR A 86 9.84 -1.77 6.19
N TYR A 87 8.62 -1.86 5.66
CA TYR A 87 7.81 -0.69 5.29
C TYR A 87 6.61 -0.55 6.22
N LYS A 88 6.12 0.69 6.38
CA LYS A 88 4.91 0.99 7.13
C LYS A 88 4.03 1.92 6.32
N VAL A 89 2.82 1.50 6.03
CA VAL A 89 1.80 2.35 5.40
C VAL A 89 1.17 3.20 6.49
N LEU A 90 1.26 4.52 6.36
CA LEU A 90 0.65 5.48 7.28
C LEU A 90 -0.50 6.16 6.55
N GLU A 91 -1.70 6.08 7.12
CA GLU A 91 -2.83 6.89 6.66
C GLU A 91 -2.70 8.28 7.28
N ILE A 92 -2.52 9.30 6.43
CA ILE A 92 -2.48 10.69 6.88
C ILE A 92 -3.92 11.17 7.01
N THR A 93 -4.50 11.02 8.19
CA THR A 93 -5.78 11.63 8.53
C THR A 93 -5.52 13.09 8.95
N TRP A 94 -5.94 14.05 8.14
CA TRP A 94 -5.98 15.46 8.56
C TRP A 94 -7.23 15.67 9.43
N TRP A 95 -7.05 16.02 10.69
CA TRP A 95 -8.11 16.58 11.55
C TRP A 95 -8.25 18.09 11.32
#